data_AF-Q24M59-F1
#
_entry.id   AF-Q24M59-F1
#
_cell.length_a   1.000
_cell.length_b   1.000
_cell.length_c   1.000
_cell.angle_alpha   90.00
_cell.angle_beta   90.00
_cell.angle_gamma   90.00
#
_symmetry.space_group_name_H-M   'P 1'
#
loop_
_entity.id
_entity.type
_entity.pdbx_description
1 polymer ?
#
loop_
_entity_poly.entity_id
_entity_poly.type
_entity_poly.pdbx_seq_one_letter_code
_entity_poly.pdbx_strand_id
1 'polypeptide(L)'
;MVDFEKAQYVLWPTEHNRDTLEWSLKRKMMEETDDPELFAKIYREELIEQHGDIPEVDTVVEGETKLWFGGFRFPGDEDEYIAFLEAKYVLWPEALKLRRIEKYRKARANGTPFHLVNENDNDE
;
A
#
# COMPACT_ATOMS: atom_id res chain seq x y z
N MET A 1 -6.05 19.35 -4.15
CA MET A 1 -6.13 19.66 -2.69
C MET A 1 -5.10 20.71 -2.34
N VAL A 2 -3.80 20.43 -2.53
CA VAL A 2 -2.61 21.27 -2.17
C VAL A 2 -2.77 22.80 -2.15
N ASP A 3 -3.49 23.40 -3.11
CA ASP A 3 -3.70 24.86 -3.15
C ASP A 3 -4.44 25.40 -1.92
N PHE A 4 -5.36 24.60 -1.34
CA PHE A 4 -6.10 24.96 -0.14
C PHE A 4 -5.19 24.95 1.10
N GLU A 5 -4.42 23.88 1.31
CA GLU A 5 -3.47 23.75 2.42
C GLU A 5 -2.38 24.81 2.33
N LYS A 6 -1.94 25.14 1.11
CA LYS A 6 -0.99 26.24 0.87
C LYS A 6 -1.57 27.58 1.28
N ALA A 7 -2.83 27.86 0.93
CA ALA A 7 -3.51 29.07 1.35
C ALA A 7 -3.65 29.15 2.88
N GLN A 8 -3.99 28.04 3.54
CA GLN A 8 -4.08 27.96 5.00
C GLN A 8 -2.74 28.24 5.67
N TYR A 9 -1.64 27.67 5.17
CA TYR A 9 -0.30 27.92 5.72
C TYR A 9 0.15 29.38 5.53
N VAL A 10 -0.13 30.00 4.38
CA VAL A 10 0.19 31.41 4.12
C VAL A 10 -0.60 32.35 5.06
N LEU A 11 -1.88 32.06 5.29
CA LEU A 11 -2.73 32.88 6.18
C LEU A 11 -2.43 32.64 7.66
N TRP A 12 -2.12 31.40 8.04
CA TRP A 12 -1.85 30.97 9.40
C TRP A 12 -0.66 30.00 9.42
N PRO A 13 0.58 30.49 9.56
CA PRO A 13 1.78 29.66 9.51
C PRO A 13 2.02 28.95 10.84
N THR A 14 1.06 28.13 11.27
CA THR A 14 1.18 27.26 12.44
C THR A 14 1.96 26.00 12.07
N GLU A 15 2.54 25.35 13.07
CA GLU A 15 3.16 24.02 12.89
C GLU A 15 2.19 23.01 12.28
N HIS A 16 0.96 22.95 12.79
CA HIS A 16 -0.09 22.10 12.24
C HIS A 16 -0.36 22.34 10.73
N ASN A 17 -0.44 23.60 10.31
CA ASN A 17 -0.69 23.94 8.91
C ASN A 17 0.53 23.65 8.02
N ARG A 18 1.74 23.80 8.55
CA ARG A 18 2.97 23.38 7.87
C ARG A 18 2.96 21.87 7.63
N ASP A 19 2.70 21.09 8.68
CA ASP A 19 2.75 19.64 8.62
C ASP A 19 1.64 19.10 7.70
N THR A 20 0.45 19.71 7.72
CA THR A 20 -0.65 19.39 6.80
C THR A 20 -0.28 19.68 5.34
N LEU A 21 0.37 20.83 5.07
CA LEU A 21 0.85 21.15 3.72
C LEU A 21 1.94 20.17 3.26
N GLU A 22 2.89 19.82 4.13
CA GLU A 22 3.94 18.85 3.81
C GLU A 22 3.34 17.48 3.47
N TRP A 23 2.39 17.00 4.27
CA TRP A 23 1.68 15.75 4.02
C TRP A 23 0.93 15.78 2.67
N SER A 24 0.19 16.86 2.38
CA SER A 24 -0.51 17.02 1.10
C SER A 24 0.44 17.08 -0.10
N LEU A 25 1.64 17.65 0.06
CA LEU A 25 2.68 17.66 -0.98
C LEU A 25 3.28 16.26 -1.18
N LYS A 26 3.60 15.53 -0.11
CA LYS A 26 4.12 14.14 -0.19
C LYS A 26 3.11 13.23 -0.89
N ARG A 27 1.84 13.30 -0.50
CA ARG A 27 0.74 12.56 -1.15
C ARG A 27 0.63 12.87 -2.64
N LYS A 28 0.65 14.16 -3.00
CA LYS A 28 0.59 14.56 -4.41
C LYS A 28 1.80 14.04 -5.20
N MET A 29 3.00 14.14 -4.63
CA MET A 29 4.22 13.62 -5.26
C MET A 29 4.16 12.11 -5.46
N MET A 30 3.65 11.36 -4.48
CA MET A 30 3.45 9.91 -4.57
C MET A 30 2.39 9.53 -5.63
N GLU A 31 1.30 10.30 -5.77
CA GLU A 31 0.26 10.06 -6.77
C GLU A 31 0.70 10.40 -8.20
N GLU A 32 1.63 11.35 -8.37
CA GLU A 32 2.07 11.86 -9.67
C GLU A 32 3.43 11.30 -10.15
N THR A 33 4.17 10.59 -9.29
CA THR A 33 5.49 10.07 -9.64
C THR A 33 5.42 8.80 -10.49
N ASP A 34 6.19 8.76 -11.57
CA ASP A 34 6.50 7.55 -12.34
C ASP A 34 7.79 6.85 -11.83
N ASP A 35 8.47 7.45 -10.87
CA ASP A 35 9.68 6.90 -10.25
C ASP A 35 9.33 5.94 -9.09
N PRO A 36 9.57 4.62 -9.23
CA PRO A 36 9.26 3.63 -8.21
C PRO A 36 10.12 3.80 -6.94
N GLU A 37 11.36 4.28 -7.05
CA GLU A 37 12.22 4.49 -5.88
C GLU A 37 11.72 5.68 -5.05
N LEU A 38 11.28 6.74 -5.74
CA LEU A 38 10.68 7.90 -5.08
C LEU A 38 9.36 7.53 -4.39
N PHE A 39 8.49 6.77 -5.07
CA PHE A 39 7.26 6.25 -4.48
C PHE A 39 7.57 5.42 -3.23
N ALA A 40 8.44 4.42 -3.34
CA ALA A 40 8.78 3.51 -2.26
C ALA A 40 9.31 4.26 -1.03
N LYS A 41 10.16 5.27 -1.25
CA LYS A 41 10.71 6.09 -0.18
C LYS A 41 9.63 6.87 0.57
N ILE A 42 8.79 7.62 -0.15
CA ILE A 42 7.73 8.43 0.48
C ILE A 42 6.75 7.52 1.23
N TYR A 43 6.37 6.42 0.60
CA TYR A 43 5.39 5.50 1.17
C TYR A 43 5.93 4.77 2.40
N ARG A 44 7.22 4.39 2.40
CA ARG A 44 7.89 3.83 3.59
C ARG A 44 7.89 4.82 4.75
N GLU A 45 8.26 6.08 4.50
CA GLU A 45 8.23 7.13 5.52
C GLU A 45 6.83 7.26 6.14
N GLU A 46 5.79 7.30 5.30
CA GLU A 46 4.39 7.39 5.75
C GLU A 46 3.97 6.17 6.59
N LEU A 47 4.33 4.95 6.17
CA LEU A 47 3.97 3.74 6.93
C LEU A 47 4.71 3.62 8.25
N ILE A 48 5.96 4.07 8.32
CA ILE A 48 6.72 4.10 9.59
C ILE A 48 6.09 5.09 10.57
N GLU A 49 5.64 6.24 10.10
CA GLU A 49 4.93 7.20 10.95
C GLU A 49 3.62 6.62 11.52
N GLN A 50 2.92 5.78 10.75
CA GLN A 50 1.63 5.20 11.15
C GLN A 50 1.77 3.93 12.01
N HIS A 51 2.73 3.06 11.69
CA HIS A 51 2.82 1.70 12.22
C HIS A 51 4.15 1.39 12.94
N GLY A 52 5.13 2.27 12.84
CA GLY A 52 6.50 2.04 13.29
C GLY A 52 7.36 1.30 12.26
N ASP A 53 8.66 1.22 12.53
CA ASP A 53 9.64 0.53 11.68
C ASP A 53 9.64 -0.97 11.99
N ILE A 54 8.70 -1.70 11.39
CA ILE A 54 8.54 -3.15 11.50
C ILE A 54 8.71 -3.82 10.12
N PRO A 55 9.12 -5.11 10.05
CA PRO A 55 9.41 -5.79 8.77
C PRO A 55 8.23 -5.80 7.78
N GLU A 56 7.00 -5.79 8.27
CA GLU A 56 5.80 -5.77 7.46
C GLU A 56 5.66 -4.46 6.67
N VAL A 57 6.23 -3.35 7.16
CA VAL A 57 6.27 -2.09 6.40
C VAL A 57 7.07 -2.27 5.11
N ASP A 58 8.29 -2.82 5.20
CA ASP A 58 9.14 -3.02 4.03
C ASP A 58 8.47 -3.96 3.02
N THR A 59 7.83 -5.02 3.52
CA THR A 59 7.08 -5.97 2.67
C THR A 59 5.90 -5.31 1.95
N VAL A 60 5.16 -4.42 2.63
CA VAL A 60 4.06 -3.67 2.02
C VAL A 60 4.57 -2.65 1.00
N VAL A 61 5.67 -1.96 1.29
CA VAL A 61 6.28 -0.99 0.37
C VAL A 61 6.73 -1.68 -0.91
N GLU A 62 7.45 -2.79 -0.81
CA GLU A 62 7.88 -3.57 -1.98
C GLU A 62 6.69 -4.05 -2.81
N GLY A 63 5.67 -4.61 -2.15
CA GLY A 63 4.48 -5.12 -2.83
C GLY A 63 3.63 -4.03 -3.48
N GLU A 64 3.38 -2.89 -2.83
CA GLU A 64 2.66 -1.76 -3.44
C GLU A 64 3.43 -1.17 -4.62
N THR A 65 4.76 -1.05 -4.49
CA THR A 65 5.62 -0.59 -5.59
C THR A 65 5.51 -1.54 -6.78
N LYS A 66 5.57 -2.86 -6.55
CA LYS A 66 5.34 -3.84 -7.63
C LYS A 66 3.93 -3.77 -8.19
N LEU A 67 2.92 -3.51 -7.38
CA LEU A 67 1.53 -3.40 -7.84
C LEU A 67 1.33 -2.18 -8.75
N TRP A 68 1.81 -1.00 -8.33
CA TRP A 68 1.69 0.26 -9.07
C TRP A 68 2.50 0.27 -10.36
N PHE A 69 3.72 -0.27 -10.34
CA PHE A 69 4.67 -0.18 -11.45
C PHE A 69 4.77 -1.48 -12.27
N GLY A 70 3.83 -2.42 -12.10
CA GLY A 70 3.72 -3.64 -12.92
C GLY A 70 4.84 -4.68 -12.68
N GLY A 71 5.36 -4.73 -11.45
CA GLY A 71 6.43 -5.60 -11.01
C GLY A 71 6.02 -7.04 -10.68
N PHE A 72 4.75 -7.30 -10.32
CA PHE A 72 4.27 -8.67 -10.10
C PHE A 72 4.12 -9.45 -11.41
N ARG A 73 4.62 -10.69 -11.44
CA ARG A 73 4.54 -11.63 -12.55
C ARG A 73 3.79 -12.88 -12.12
N PHE A 74 2.62 -13.09 -12.72
CA PHE A 74 1.84 -14.32 -12.53
C PHE A 74 1.79 -15.13 -13.83
N PRO A 75 2.09 -16.44 -13.80
CA PRO A 75 2.57 -17.21 -12.64
C PRO A 75 4.04 -16.89 -12.27
N GLY A 76 4.43 -17.08 -11.01
CA GLY A 76 5.82 -16.92 -10.53
C GLY A 76 5.93 -16.26 -9.15
N ASP A 77 5.16 -15.20 -8.92
CA ASP A 77 5.27 -14.37 -7.72
C ASP A 77 4.15 -14.63 -6.69
N GLU A 78 3.50 -15.81 -6.73
CA GLU A 78 2.39 -16.15 -5.84
C GLU A 78 2.75 -16.06 -4.35
N ASP A 79 3.94 -16.53 -3.98
CA ASP A 79 4.40 -16.55 -2.59
C ASP A 79 4.69 -15.15 -2.07
N GLU A 80 5.29 -14.32 -2.93
CA GLU A 80 5.54 -12.92 -2.64
C GLU A 80 4.24 -12.14 -2.50
N TYR A 81 3.28 -12.40 -3.38
CA TYR A 81 1.96 -11.77 -3.31
C TYR A 81 1.19 -12.16 -2.05
N ILE A 82 1.28 -13.43 -1.61
CA ILE A 82 0.72 -13.85 -0.32
C ILE A 82 1.40 -13.12 0.84
N ALA A 83 2.74 -13.06 0.86
CA ALA A 83 3.49 -12.37 1.92
C ALA A 83 3.12 -10.88 2.00
N PHE A 84 2.97 -10.22 0.85
CA PHE A 84 2.45 -8.87 0.73
C PHE A 84 1.06 -8.72 1.36
N LEU A 85 0.11 -9.60 1.05
CA LEU A 85 -1.24 -9.55 1.62
C LEU A 85 -1.23 -9.79 3.15
N GLU A 86 -0.38 -10.71 3.62
CA GLU A 86 -0.19 -10.99 5.04
C GLU A 86 0.37 -9.77 5.78
N ALA A 87 1.39 -9.11 5.23
CA ALA A 87 1.93 -7.88 5.78
C ALA A 87 0.88 -6.75 5.83
N LYS A 88 0.07 -6.58 4.76
CA LYS A 88 -1.06 -5.63 4.79
C LYS A 88 -2.09 -5.94 5.87
N TYR A 89 -2.32 -7.22 6.17
CA TYR A 89 -3.23 -7.62 7.26
C TYR A 89 -2.65 -7.29 8.63
N VAL A 90 -1.34 -7.41 8.83
CA VAL A 90 -0.67 -6.99 10.08
C VAL A 90 -0.82 -5.49 10.30
N LEU A 91 -0.57 -4.67 9.26
CA LEU A 91 -0.69 -3.21 9.37
C LEU A 91 -2.15 -2.76 9.55
N TRP A 92 -3.09 -3.40 8.84
CA TRP A 92 -4.50 -3.06 8.86
C TRP A 92 -5.37 -4.33 8.95
N PRO A 93 -5.65 -4.81 10.17
CA PRO A 93 -6.33 -6.08 10.40
C PRO A 93 -7.83 -5.98 10.04
N GLU A 94 -8.14 -6.29 8.79
CA GLU A 94 -9.51 -6.34 8.26
C GLU A 94 -9.94 -7.78 7.96
N ALA A 95 -11.17 -8.14 8.36
CA ALA A 95 -11.71 -9.49 8.16
C ALA A 95 -11.79 -9.90 6.67
N LEU A 96 -12.01 -8.95 5.77
CA LEU A 96 -12.02 -9.21 4.32
C LEU A 96 -10.63 -9.61 3.80
N LYS A 97 -9.55 -9.00 4.33
CA LYS A 97 -8.17 -9.34 3.94
C LYS A 97 -7.82 -10.76 4.36
N LEU A 98 -8.24 -11.19 5.55
CA LEU A 98 -8.03 -12.56 6.03
C LEU A 98 -8.70 -13.61 5.11
N ARG A 99 -9.97 -13.39 4.75
CA ARG A 99 -10.69 -14.28 3.81
C ARG A 99 -9.97 -14.37 2.47
N ARG A 100 -9.45 -13.24 1.96
CA ARG A 100 -8.71 -13.19 0.69
C ARG A 100 -7.39 -13.96 0.76
N ILE A 101 -6.62 -13.81 1.84
CA ILE A 101 -5.39 -14.58 2.08
C ILE A 101 -5.68 -16.09 2.08
N GLU A 102 -6.74 -16.53 2.77
CA GLU A 102 -7.11 -17.94 2.83
C GLU A 102 -7.47 -18.52 1.46
N LYS A 103 -8.14 -17.75 0.60
CA LYS A 103 -8.45 -18.17 -0.78
C LYS A 103 -7.17 -18.39 -1.59
N TYR A 104 -6.22 -17.46 -1.55
CA TYR A 104 -4.96 -17.62 -2.29
C TYR A 104 -4.11 -18.77 -1.73
N ARG A 105 -4.10 -18.99 -0.41
CA ARG A 105 -3.46 -20.17 0.19
C ARG A 105 -4.07 -21.48 -0.32
N LYS A 106 -5.41 -21.58 -0.41
CA LYS A 106 -6.10 -22.74 -0.99
C LYS A 106 -5.82 -22.91 -2.48
N ALA A 107 -5.84 -21.82 -3.25
CA ALA A 107 -5.53 -21.84 -4.67
C ALA A 107 -4.10 -22.37 -4.92
N ARG A 108 -3.12 -21.86 -4.17
CA ARG A 108 -1.73 -22.34 -4.18
C ARG A 108 -1.65 -23.84 -3.87
N ALA A 109 -2.30 -24.29 -2.79
CA ALA A 109 -2.30 -25.70 -2.40
C ALA A 109 -2.91 -26.63 -3.48
N ASN A 110 -3.87 -26.12 -4.24
CA ASN A 110 -4.55 -26.85 -5.32
C ASN A 110 -3.87 -26.67 -6.69
N GLY A 111 -2.76 -25.92 -6.78
CA GLY A 111 -2.13 -25.57 -8.06
C GLY A 111 -3.02 -24.71 -8.97
N THR A 112 -4.00 -24.00 -8.40
CA THR A 112 -4.89 -23.09 -9.13
C THR A 112 -4.19 -21.74 -9.34
N PRO A 113 -4.04 -21.28 -10.59
CA PRO A 113 -3.46 -19.96 -10.87
C PRO A 113 -4.23 -18.83 -10.21
N PHE A 114 -3.51 -17.81 -9.68
CA PHE A 114 -4.12 -16.71 -8.93
C PHE A 114 -5.09 -15.86 -9.74
N HIS A 115 -4.86 -15.71 -11.04
CA HIS A 115 -5.77 -14.98 -11.95
C HIS A 115 -7.12 -15.70 -12.18
N LEU A 116 -7.27 -16.94 -11.70
CA LEU A 116 -8.54 -17.69 -11.71
C LEU A 116 -9.24 -17.67 -10.35
N VAL A 117 -8.64 -17.08 -9.32
CA VAL A 117 -9.27 -16.92 -8.00
C VAL A 117 -10.26 -15.77 -8.10
N ASN A 118 -11.54 -16.05 -7.82
CA ASN A 118 -12.55 -15.00 -7.81
C ASN A 118 -12.29 -14.03 -6.66
N GLU A 119 -12.01 -12.77 -7.00
CA GLU A 119 -11.78 -11.70 -6.01
C GLU A 119 -13.08 -11.18 -5.41
N ASN A 120 -14.18 -11.28 -6.17
CA ASN A 120 -15.51 -10.82 -5.78
C ASN A 120 -16.39 -12.00 -5.39
N ASP A 121 -16.22 -12.47 -4.16
CA ASP A 121 -17.32 -13.15 -3.48
C ASP A 121 -17.88 -12.18 -2.44
N ASN A 122 -18.76 -11.30 -2.91
CA ASN A 122 -19.89 -10.88 -2.08
C ASN A 122 -20.81 -12.11 -1.98
N ASP A 123 -20.35 -13.15 -1.29
CA ASP A 123 -21.25 -14.23 -0.89
C ASP A 123 -22.17 -13.63 0.18
N GLU A 124 -23.46 -13.58 -0.17
CA GLU A 124 -24.62 -13.11 0.62
C GLU A 124 -24.57 -13.45 2.12
#